data_AF-A0A2M9IVL1-F1
#
_entry.id   AF-A0A2M9IVL1-F1
#
_cell.length_a   1.000
_cell.length_b   1.000
_cell.length_c   1.000
_cell.angle_alpha   90.00
_cell.angle_beta   90.00
_cell.angle_gamma   90.00
#
_symmetry.space_group_name_H-M   'P 1'
#
loop_
_entity.id
_entity.type
_entity.pdbx_description
1 polymer ?
#
loop_
_entity_poly.entity_id
_entity_poly.type
_entity_poly.pdbx_seq_one_letter_code
_entity_poly.pdbx_strand_id
1 'polypeptide(L)'
;MPYLIPTRTPLTPDQVERGFDYLLALQTGGGAAVAGRAEADPELAFILLRLAEDIVWTVTAVDAEADLCADSFALDEVGCVLLSALRDWERESPTTAAPGIARSIIRFMVNVVADPDHEDTADTLEALRGARLAIVSSPISLGERGVS
;
A
#
# COMPACT_ATOMS: atom_id res chain seq x y z
N MET A 1 -6.47 7.50 21.94
CA MET A 1 -5.52 8.48 21.38
C MET A 1 -5.75 8.45 19.88
N PRO A 2 -6.14 9.56 19.21
CA PRO A 2 -6.23 9.53 17.76
C PRO A 2 -4.82 9.27 17.24
N TYR A 3 -4.65 8.18 16.50
CA TYR A 3 -3.40 7.90 15.84
C TYR A 3 -3.17 9.03 14.84
N LEU A 4 -2.28 9.96 15.18
CA LEU A 4 -1.74 10.91 14.21
C LEU A 4 -1.09 10.05 13.14
N ILE A 5 -1.75 9.93 11.98
CA ILE A 5 -1.12 9.37 10.78
C ILE A 5 0.18 10.17 10.62
N PRO A 6 1.36 9.54 10.74
CA PRO A 6 2.61 10.25 10.59
C PRO A 6 2.54 10.96 9.24
N THR A 7 2.74 12.28 9.22
CA THR A 7 2.83 13.05 7.99
C THR A 7 4.02 12.52 7.20
N ARG A 8 3.75 11.65 6.24
CA ARG A 8 4.75 11.03 5.36
C ARG A 8 4.83 11.85 4.09
N THR A 9 6.03 11.93 3.54
CA THR A 9 6.22 12.42 2.18
C THR A 9 5.39 11.54 1.24
N PRO A 10 4.42 12.10 0.51
CA PRO A 10 3.66 11.34 -0.48
C PRO A 10 4.60 10.74 -1.52
N LEU A 11 4.27 9.55 -2.02
CA LEU A 11 4.95 8.99 -3.18
C LEU A 11 4.72 9.91 -4.39
N THR A 12 5.75 10.04 -5.23
CA THR A 12 5.59 10.69 -6.54
C THR A 12 4.75 9.80 -7.48
N PRO A 13 4.11 10.37 -8.52
CA PRO A 13 3.42 9.57 -9.53
C PRO A 13 4.29 8.44 -10.10
N ASP A 14 5.55 8.73 -10.44
CA ASP A 14 6.50 7.75 -10.96
C ASP A 14 6.81 6.62 -9.96
N GLN A 15 6.89 6.92 -8.65
CA GLN A 15 7.08 5.90 -7.62
C GLN A 15 5.83 5.02 -7.47
N VAL A 16 4.64 5.61 -7.55
CA VAL A 16 3.37 4.87 -7.53
C VAL A 16 3.32 3.92 -8.74
N GLU A 17 3.59 4.41 -9.94
CA GLU A 17 3.61 3.58 -11.15
C GLU A 17 4.61 2.43 -11.04
N ARG A 18 5.86 2.71 -10.64
CA ARG A 18 6.89 1.68 -10.47
C ARG A 18 6.48 0.58 -9.50
N GLY A 19 5.90 0.96 -8.36
CA GLY A 19 5.48 -0.01 -7.35
C GLY A 19 4.32 -0.88 -7.84
N PHE A 20 3.30 -0.28 -8.47
CA PHE A 20 2.18 -1.05 -9.03
C PHE A 20 2.58 -1.93 -10.22
N ASP A 21 3.49 -1.47 -11.09
CA ASP A 21 4.04 -2.29 -12.18
C ASP A 21 4.74 -3.53 -11.64
N TYR A 22 5.47 -3.41 -10.52
CA TYR A 22 6.11 -4.55 -9.86
C TYR A 22 5.08 -5.53 -9.28
N LEU A 23 4.04 -5.01 -8.61
CA LEU A 23 2.95 -5.82 -8.03
C LEU A 23 2.19 -6.59 -9.12
N LEU A 24 1.79 -5.92 -10.20
CA LEU A 24 1.06 -6.54 -11.32
C LEU A 24 1.92 -7.59 -12.05
N ALA A 25 3.20 -7.31 -12.28
CA ALA A 25 4.11 -8.28 -12.88
C ALA A 25 4.31 -9.53 -12.00
N LEU A 26 4.30 -9.36 -10.67
CA LEU A 26 4.40 -10.47 -9.74
C LEU A 26 3.11 -11.29 -9.68
N GLN A 27 1.95 -10.61 -9.68
CA GLN A 27 0.62 -11.24 -9.65
C GLN A 27 0.36 -12.09 -10.91
N THR A 28 0.79 -11.62 -12.08
CA THR A 28 0.60 -12.30 -13.38
C THR A 28 1.59 -13.44 -13.64
N GLY A 29 2.42 -13.82 -12.65
CA GLY A 29 3.32 -14.97 -12.73
C GLY A 29 4.75 -14.67 -13.20
N GLY A 30 5.14 -13.40 -13.32
CA GLY A 30 6.48 -12.96 -13.78
C GLY A 30 7.63 -13.14 -12.78
N GLY A 31 7.51 -14.04 -11.79
CA GLY A 31 8.36 -14.08 -10.59
C GLY A 31 9.89 -14.07 -10.84
N ALA A 32 10.38 -14.73 -11.89
CA ALA A 32 11.81 -14.75 -12.23
C ALA A 32 12.31 -13.42 -12.84
N ALA A 33 11.50 -12.77 -13.68
CA ALA A 33 11.81 -11.46 -14.25
C ALA A 33 11.75 -10.35 -13.18
N VAL A 34 10.85 -10.53 -12.21
CA VAL A 34 10.61 -9.60 -11.10
C VAL A 34 11.72 -9.67 -10.04
N ALA A 35 12.36 -10.84 -9.84
CA ALA A 35 13.50 -10.97 -8.94
C ALA A 35 14.70 -10.12 -9.38
N GLY A 36 15.08 -10.16 -10.66
CA GLY A 36 16.17 -9.33 -11.20
C GLY A 36 15.88 -7.82 -11.14
N ARG A 37 14.60 -7.43 -11.18
CA ARG A 37 14.18 -6.02 -11.07
C ARG A 37 14.34 -5.49 -9.64
N ALA A 38 14.10 -6.33 -8.63
CA ALA A 38 14.29 -5.95 -7.23
C ALA A 38 15.76 -5.77 -6.85
N GLU A 39 16.66 -6.56 -7.45
CA GLU A 39 18.10 -6.37 -7.25
C GLU A 39 18.63 -5.10 -7.94
N ALA A 40 18.00 -4.71 -9.06
CA ALA A 40 18.42 -3.56 -9.86
C ALA A 40 17.89 -2.20 -9.35
N ASP A 41 16.81 -2.19 -8.57
CA ASP A 41 16.20 -0.97 -8.02
C ASP A 41 16.30 -0.95 -6.48
N PRO A 42 17.31 -0.27 -5.91
CA PRO A 42 17.49 -0.20 -4.46
C PRO A 42 16.38 0.59 -3.73
N GLU A 43 15.58 1.39 -4.45
CA GLU A 43 14.48 2.16 -3.87
C GLU A 43 13.18 1.34 -3.78
N LEU A 44 13.10 0.23 -4.51
CA LEU A 44 11.86 -0.53 -4.67
C LEU A 44 11.30 -1.06 -3.34
N ALA A 45 12.16 -1.51 -2.43
CA ALA A 45 11.72 -1.98 -1.11
C ALA A 45 11.04 -0.87 -0.32
N PHE A 46 11.60 0.34 -0.36
CA PHE A 46 11.00 1.53 0.25
C PHE A 46 9.67 1.90 -0.41
N ILE A 47 9.60 1.93 -1.74
CA ILE A 47 8.37 2.24 -2.50
C ILE A 47 7.27 1.24 -2.16
N LEU A 48 7.58 -0.06 -2.14
CA LEU A 48 6.62 -1.11 -1.81
C LEU A 48 6.18 -1.03 -0.34
N LEU A 49 7.08 -0.69 0.58
CA LEU A 49 6.72 -0.44 1.98
C LEU A 49 5.76 0.75 2.10
N ARG A 50 6.00 1.83 1.34
CA ARG A 50 5.10 2.98 1.30
C ARG A 50 3.72 2.59 0.78
N LEU A 51 3.66 1.83 -0.31
CA LEU A 51 2.40 1.31 -0.85
C LEU A 51 1.69 0.37 0.11
N ALA A 52 2.41 -0.54 0.78
CA ALA A 52 1.84 -1.42 1.80
C ALA A 52 1.16 -0.60 2.89
N GLU A 53 1.84 0.43 3.38
CA GLU A 53 1.29 1.30 4.40
C GLU A 53 0.05 2.03 3.92
N ASP A 54 0.07 2.60 2.71
CA ASP A 54 -1.06 3.29 2.11
C ASP A 54 -2.29 2.38 1.95
N ILE A 55 -2.09 1.16 1.43
CA ILE A 55 -3.15 0.17 1.19
C ILE A 55 -3.71 -0.34 2.51
N VAL A 56 -2.84 -0.78 3.43
CA VAL A 56 -3.26 -1.36 4.70
C VAL A 56 -3.97 -0.32 5.54
N TRP A 57 -3.47 0.92 5.65
CA TRP A 57 -4.18 1.97 6.39
C TRP A 57 -5.58 2.24 5.82
N THR A 58 -5.75 2.25 4.49
CA THR A 58 -7.07 2.47 3.89
C THR A 58 -8.06 1.37 4.22
N VAL A 59 -7.61 0.13 4.41
CA VAL A 59 -8.48 -1.03 4.66
C VAL A 59 -8.68 -1.29 6.14
N THR A 60 -7.66 -1.06 6.96
CA THR A 60 -7.68 -1.47 8.38
C THR A 60 -7.93 -0.34 9.35
N ALA A 61 -7.67 0.92 8.98
CA ALA A 61 -7.79 2.01 9.92
C ALA A 61 -9.26 2.21 10.33
N VAL A 62 -9.49 2.26 11.64
CA VAL A 62 -10.80 2.60 12.18
C VAL A 62 -11.11 4.06 11.88
N ASP A 63 -12.18 4.26 11.11
CA ASP A 63 -12.76 5.58 10.90
C ASP A 63 -13.64 5.96 12.10
N ALA A 64 -13.51 7.20 12.59
CA ALA A 64 -14.20 7.62 13.82
C ALA A 64 -15.73 7.71 13.62
N GLU A 65 -16.14 7.83 12.36
CA GLU A 65 -17.52 7.90 11.90
C GLU A 65 -18.13 6.52 11.54
N ALA A 66 -17.34 5.44 11.58
CA ALA A 66 -17.81 4.08 11.31
C ALA A 66 -18.57 3.47 12.50
N ASP A 67 -19.44 2.49 12.23
CA ASP A 67 -20.05 1.66 13.28
C ASP A 67 -18.98 0.77 13.91
N LEU A 68 -18.47 1.20 15.07
CA LEU A 68 -17.32 0.59 15.71
C LEU A 68 -17.69 -0.74 16.36
N CYS A 69 -17.05 -1.81 15.93
CA CYS A 69 -17.18 -3.12 16.55
C CYS A 69 -15.82 -3.70 16.93
N ALA A 70 -15.82 -4.77 17.73
CA ALA A 70 -14.60 -5.44 18.17
C ALA A 70 -13.71 -5.89 16.99
N ASP A 71 -14.33 -6.29 15.88
CA ASP A 71 -13.62 -6.71 14.67
C ASP A 71 -12.94 -5.53 13.96
N SER A 72 -13.53 -4.33 13.99
CA SER A 72 -12.91 -3.11 13.44
C SER A 72 -11.63 -2.73 14.21
N PHE A 73 -11.66 -2.81 15.54
CA PHE A 73 -10.47 -2.57 16.37
C PHE A 73 -9.41 -3.66 16.18
N ALA A 74 -9.83 -4.94 16.07
CA ALA A 74 -8.91 -6.03 15.79
C ALA A 74 -8.24 -5.86 14.42
N LEU A 75 -8.97 -5.40 13.41
CA LEU A 75 -8.44 -5.18 12.07
C LEU A 75 -7.42 -4.02 12.06
N ASP A 76 -7.68 -2.92 12.76
CA ASP A 76 -6.74 -1.79 12.91
C ASP A 76 -5.41 -2.22 13.54
N GLU A 77 -5.49 -3.00 14.63
CA GLU A 77 -4.30 -3.53 15.31
C GLU A 77 -3.54 -4.54 14.44
N VAL A 78 -4.25 -5.41 13.71
CA VAL A 78 -3.63 -6.34 12.74
C VAL A 78 -2.89 -5.57 11.64
N GLY A 79 -3.47 -4.47 11.13
CA GLY A 79 -2.81 -3.57 10.19
C GLY A 79 -1.53 -2.99 10.77
N CYS A 80 -1.57 -2.49 12.01
CA CYS A 80 -0.40 -1.96 12.70
C CYS A 80 0.72 -3.01 12.90
N VAL A 81 0.38 -4.24 13.28
CA VAL A 81 1.33 -5.35 13.46
C VAL A 81 1.97 -5.75 12.13
N LEU A 82 1.16 -5.91 11.07
CA LEU A 82 1.65 -6.24 9.74
C LEU A 82 2.67 -5.21 9.25
N LEU A 83 2.34 -3.91 9.35
CA LEU A 83 3.21 -2.85 8.86
C LEU A 83 4.49 -2.72 9.69
N SER A 84 4.42 -2.99 10.99
CA SER A 84 5.62 -3.06 11.84
C SER A 84 6.53 -4.20 11.40
N ALA A 85 5.99 -5.39 11.14
CA ALA A 85 6.75 -6.53 10.65
C ALA A 85 7.39 -6.25 9.27
N LEU A 86 6.68 -5.58 8.35
CA LEU A 86 7.24 -5.21 7.05
C LEU A 86 8.37 -4.17 7.16
N ARG A 87 8.26 -3.21 8.08
CA ARG A 87 9.33 -2.23 8.36
C ARG A 87 10.58 -2.87 8.95
N ASP A 88 10.41 -3.81 9.86
CA ASP A 88 11.53 -4.54 10.44
C ASP A 88 12.19 -5.43 9.40
N TRP A 89 11.39 -6.09 8.54
CA TRP A 89 11.92 -6.88 7.43
C TRP A 89 12.70 -6.03 6.41
N GLU A 90 12.19 -4.85 6.05
CA GLU A 90 12.90 -3.92 5.16
C GLU A 90 14.27 -3.52 5.73
N ARG A 91 14.32 -3.24 7.04
CA ARG A 91 15.55 -2.87 7.75
C ARG A 91 16.54 -4.03 7.86
N GLU A 92 16.06 -5.24 8.13
CA GLU A 92 16.90 -6.39 8.47
C GLU A 92 17.33 -7.20 7.25
N SER A 93 16.60 -7.17 6.14
CA SER A 93 16.92 -7.96 4.96
C SER A 93 16.64 -7.22 3.64
N PRO A 94 17.44 -6.20 3.31
CA PRO A 94 17.21 -5.33 2.14
C PRO A 94 17.09 -6.09 0.81
N THR A 95 17.84 -7.18 0.65
CA THR A 95 17.85 -8.00 -0.58
C THR A 95 16.58 -8.83 -0.78
N THR A 96 15.82 -9.11 0.29
CA THR A 96 14.59 -9.90 0.23
C THR A 96 13.33 -9.08 0.52
N ALA A 97 13.51 -7.85 1.01
CA ALA A 97 12.45 -6.96 1.41
C ALA A 97 11.46 -6.67 0.28
N ALA A 98 11.93 -6.23 -0.88
CA ALA A 98 11.05 -5.91 -2.01
C ALA A 98 10.13 -7.07 -2.44
N PRO A 99 10.65 -8.27 -2.80
CA PRO A 99 9.77 -9.38 -3.16
C PRO A 99 8.95 -9.92 -1.97
N GLY A 100 9.44 -9.79 -0.73
CA GLY A 100 8.70 -10.16 0.48
C GLY A 100 7.50 -9.26 0.75
N ILE A 101 7.71 -7.95 0.71
CA ILE A 101 6.67 -6.92 0.90
C ILE A 101 5.64 -7.02 -0.21
N ALA A 102 6.05 -7.13 -1.48
CA ALA A 102 5.13 -7.26 -2.61
C ALA A 102 4.19 -8.48 -2.46
N ARG A 103 4.74 -9.65 -2.11
CA ARG A 103 3.91 -10.85 -1.84
C ARG A 103 2.97 -10.66 -0.66
N SER A 104 3.39 -9.91 0.35
CA SER A 104 2.58 -9.62 1.53
C SER A 104 1.41 -8.69 1.17
N ILE A 105 1.65 -7.66 0.35
CA ILE A 105 0.59 -6.77 -0.19
C ILE A 105 -0.41 -7.59 -1.00
N ILE A 106 0.06 -8.42 -1.94
CA ILE A 106 -0.81 -9.26 -2.77
C ILE A 106 -1.67 -10.18 -1.90
N ARG A 107 -1.07 -10.87 -0.92
CA ARG A 107 -1.81 -11.75 -0.01
C ARG A 107 -2.81 -10.98 0.84
N PHE A 108 -2.47 -9.78 1.30
CA PHE A 108 -3.39 -8.93 2.03
C PHE A 108 -4.60 -8.57 1.15
N MET A 109 -4.36 -8.13 -0.08
CA MET A 109 -5.42 -7.81 -1.04
C MET A 109 -6.34 -9.01 -1.31
N VAL A 110 -5.78 -10.19 -1.59
CA VAL A 110 -6.55 -11.42 -1.85
C VAL A 110 -7.40 -11.84 -0.66
N ASN A 111 -6.86 -11.76 0.56
CA ASN A 111 -7.52 -12.35 1.73
C ASN A 111 -8.40 -11.36 2.51
N VAL A 112 -8.18 -10.06 2.36
CA VAL A 112 -8.84 -9.02 3.18
C VAL A 112 -9.70 -8.09 2.34
N VAL A 113 -9.32 -7.82 1.09
CA VAL A 113 -9.99 -6.81 0.24
C VAL A 113 -10.85 -7.43 -0.84
N ALA A 114 -10.37 -8.48 -1.50
CA ALA A 114 -11.11 -9.13 -2.57
C ALA A 114 -12.37 -9.80 -2.03
N ASP A 115 -13.50 -9.57 -2.72
CA ASP A 115 -14.73 -10.33 -2.49
C ASP A 115 -14.45 -11.79 -2.92
N PRO A 116 -14.71 -12.79 -2.06
CA PRO A 116 -14.53 -14.20 -2.43
C PRO A 116 -15.31 -14.61 -3.68
N ASP A 117 -16.37 -13.90 -4.02
CA ASP A 117 -17.19 -14.19 -5.18
C ASP A 117 -16.80 -13.39 -6.43
N HIS A 118 -16.27 -12.16 -6.35
CA HIS A 118 -16.04 -11.29 -7.53
C HIS A 118 -14.96 -10.20 -7.30
N GLU A 119 -13.69 -10.48 -7.61
CA GLU A 119 -12.76 -9.56 -8.30
C GLU A 119 -11.43 -10.28 -8.62
N ASP A 120 -10.86 -10.08 -9.82
CA ASP A 120 -9.45 -10.44 -10.03
C ASP A 120 -8.60 -9.49 -9.20
N THR A 121 -7.67 -10.02 -8.41
CA THR A 121 -6.71 -9.20 -7.64
C THR A 121 -5.93 -8.23 -8.54
N ALA A 122 -5.70 -8.59 -9.81
CA ALA A 122 -5.10 -7.68 -10.78
C ALA A 122 -5.98 -6.45 -11.03
N ASP A 123 -7.29 -6.64 -11.21
CA ASP A 123 -8.24 -5.54 -11.43
C ASP A 123 -8.33 -4.64 -10.18
N THR A 124 -8.36 -5.22 -8.97
CA THR A 124 -8.33 -4.45 -7.73
C THR A 124 -7.04 -3.63 -7.59
N LEU A 125 -5.89 -4.20 -7.97
CA LEU A 125 -4.61 -3.49 -7.97
C LEU A 125 -4.58 -2.36 -9.01
N GLU A 126 -5.18 -2.53 -10.18
CA GLU A 126 -5.33 -1.48 -11.18
C GLU A 126 -6.24 -0.34 -10.70
N ALA A 127 -7.38 -0.68 -10.07
CA ALA A 127 -8.28 0.31 -9.48
C ALA A 127 -7.58 1.13 -8.39
N LEU A 128 -6.82 0.46 -7.50
CA LEU A 128 -6.01 1.13 -6.49
C LEU A 128 -4.91 2.00 -7.10
N ARG A 129 -4.26 1.54 -8.17
CA ARG A 129 -3.27 2.34 -8.92
C ARG A 129 -3.90 3.63 -9.42
N GLY A 130 -5.06 3.55 -10.08
CA GLY A 130 -5.78 4.72 -10.58
C GLY A 130 -6.16 5.71 -9.48
N ALA A 131 -6.70 5.19 -8.36
CA ALA A 131 -7.06 6.01 -7.21
C ALA A 131 -5.83 6.73 -6.60
N ARG A 132 -4.71 6.02 -6.44
CA ARG A 132 -3.48 6.60 -5.89
C ARG A 132 -2.87 7.63 -6.83
N LEU A 133 -2.83 7.37 -8.13
CA LEU A 133 -2.36 8.32 -9.12
C LEU A 133 -3.21 9.60 -9.12
N ALA A 134 -4.53 9.50 -8.98
CA ALA A 134 -5.39 10.67 -8.87
C ALA A 134 -5.06 11.52 -7.62
N ILE A 135 -4.79 10.88 -6.48
CA ILE A 135 -4.41 11.57 -5.23
C ILE A 135 -3.08 12.30 -5.38
N VAL A 136 -2.04 11.64 -5.92
CA VAL A 136 -0.69 12.22 -6.00
C VAL A 136 -0.49 13.17 -7.19
N SER A 137 -1.34 13.06 -8.21
CA SER A 137 -1.32 13.94 -9.39
C SER A 137 -2.22 15.18 -9.22
N SER A 138 -3.07 15.22 -8.20
CA SER A 138 -3.87 16.39 -7.93
C SER A 138 -2.98 17.52 -7.40
N PRO A 139 -2.88 18.68 -8.08
CA PRO A 139 -2.25 19.83 -7.47
C PRO A 139 -3.08 20.18 -6.22
N ILE A 140 -2.42 20.27 -5.07
CA ILE A 140 -3.02 20.86 -3.87
C ILE A 140 -3.60 22.20 -4.32
N SER A 141 -4.92 22.33 -4.35
CA SER A 141 -5.62 23.58 -4.62
C SER A 141 -5.41 24.50 -3.41
N LEU A 142 -4.24 25.12 -3.35
CA LEU A 142 -3.89 26.16 -2.41
C LEU A 142 -4.48 27.46 -2.96
N GLY A 143 -5.80 27.60 -2.81
CA GLY A 143 -6.55 28.74 -3.30
C GLY A 143 -7.93 28.80 -2.64
N GLU A 144 -8.13 29.87 -1.87
CA GLU A 144 -9.42 30.47 -1.53
C GLU A 144 -10.29 29.78 -0.46
N ARG A 145 -10.01 30.14 0.80
CA ARG A 145 -11.11 30.60 1.68
C ARG A 145 -10.84 32.04 2.07
N GLY A 146 -11.53 32.94 1.37
CA GLY A 146 -11.65 34.33 1.76
C GLY A 146 -12.27 34.44 3.16
N VAL A 147 -11.70 35.31 3.97
CA VAL A 147 -12.38 35.87 5.13
C VAL A 147 -12.95 37.19 4.65
N SER A 148 -14.27 37.21 4.50
CA SER A 148 -15.06 38.41 4.35
C SER A 148 -15.12 39.19 5.66
#